data_AF-A0A1M3NN78-F1
#
_entry.id   AF-A0A1M3NN78-F1
#
_cell.length_a   1.000
_cell.length_b   1.000
_cell.length_c   1.000
_cell.angle_alpha   90.00
_cell.angle_beta   90.00
_cell.angle_gamma   90.00
#
_symmetry.space_group_name_H-M   'P 1'
#
loop_
_entity.id
_entity.type
_entity.pdbx_description
1 polymer ?
#
loop_
_entity_poly.entity_id
_entity_poly.type
_entity_poly.pdbx_seq_one_letter_code
_entity_poly.pdbx_strand_id
1 'polypeptide(L)'
;MTRSPEEPLAITPEIVLRAYAAGLFPMAESADDPGLYWVEPQQRGVVPLDGLRISRSLAKTVRQDRFEARVDHDFDAVIDACAAENQNRPNTWISGRIRQLYRALFDRGAAHTVECWRDGALVGGLYGVSLGAAFFGESMFHRQTDASKVALVHLVARLRSGGYRLLDTQFITDHLASLGAVEIPRARYRRLLADAVAATPTAEVWEHAPPLSGEQALALARGYVP
;
A
#
# COMPACT_ATOMS: atom_id res chain seq x y z
N MET A 1 37.38 26.21 14.46
CA MET A 1 36.26 25.61 13.70
C MET A 1 36.06 24.21 14.22
N THR A 2 35.28 24.08 15.29
CA THR A 2 35.02 22.79 15.95
C THR A 2 33.85 22.14 15.22
N ARG A 3 34.07 20.97 14.61
CA ARG A 3 33.01 20.18 13.99
C ARG A 3 31.95 19.89 15.05
N SER A 4 30.72 20.33 14.81
CA SER A 4 29.54 19.89 15.55
C SER A 4 29.44 18.36 15.46
N PRO A 5 28.91 17.66 16.49
CA PRO A 5 28.70 16.23 16.42
C PRO A 5 27.82 15.95 15.21
N GLU A 6 28.22 14.99 14.38
CA GLU A 6 27.48 14.59 13.18
C GLU A 6 26.04 14.24 13.61
N GLU A 7 25.10 15.16 13.35
CA GLU A 7 23.68 14.82 13.36
C GLU A 7 23.53 13.62 12.43
N PRO A 8 22.99 12.48 12.90
CA PRO A 8 22.75 11.35 12.04
C PRO A 8 21.91 11.86 10.86
N LEU A 9 22.41 11.66 9.63
CA LEU A 9 21.75 12.08 8.39
C LEU A 9 20.26 11.73 8.47
N ALA A 10 19.43 12.76 8.68
CA ALA A 10 18.02 12.56 8.94
C ALA A 10 17.36 11.89 7.72
N ILE A 11 16.67 10.76 7.93
CA ILE A 11 15.91 10.11 6.86
C ILE A 11 14.80 11.07 6.44
N THR A 12 14.81 11.54 5.19
CA THR A 12 13.79 12.42 4.62
C THR A 12 12.84 11.64 3.69
N PRO A 13 11.68 12.20 3.32
CA PRO A 13 10.78 11.57 2.34
C PRO A 13 11.50 11.23 1.00
N GLU A 14 12.42 12.08 0.56
CA GLU A 14 13.20 11.87 -0.66
C GLU A 14 14.18 10.69 -0.52
N ILE A 15 14.76 10.51 0.67
CA ILE A 15 15.59 9.32 0.98
C ILE A 15 14.72 8.06 0.99
N VAL A 16 13.51 8.13 1.54
CA VAL A 16 12.55 7.01 1.53
C VAL A 16 12.22 6.59 0.10
N LEU A 17 11.92 7.53 -0.81
CA LEU A 17 11.66 7.20 -2.22
C LEU A 17 12.87 6.57 -2.92
N ARG A 18 14.09 7.07 -2.64
CA ARG A 18 15.32 6.47 -3.16
C ARG A 18 15.55 5.06 -2.62
N ALA A 19 15.21 4.82 -1.35
CA ALA A 19 15.26 3.50 -0.75
C ALA A 19 14.27 2.54 -1.45
N TYR A 20 13.03 2.97 -1.69
CA TYR A 20 12.05 2.18 -2.46
C TYR A 20 12.54 1.85 -3.86
N ALA A 21 13.14 2.81 -4.58
CA ALA A 21 13.74 2.57 -5.89
C ALA A 21 14.85 1.49 -5.87
N ALA A 22 15.52 1.35 -4.72
CA ALA A 22 16.55 0.34 -4.49
C ALA A 22 16.03 -0.97 -3.86
N GLY A 23 14.72 -1.06 -3.60
CA GLY A 23 14.07 -2.23 -2.98
C GLY A 23 14.15 -2.27 -1.46
N LEU A 24 14.49 -1.16 -0.82
CA LEU A 24 14.55 -1.00 0.64
C LEU A 24 13.29 -0.27 1.13
N PHE A 25 12.86 -0.56 2.34
CA PHE A 25 11.77 0.16 3.00
C PHE A 25 12.10 0.39 4.49
N PRO A 26 11.62 1.50 5.09
CA PRO A 26 11.91 1.83 6.47
C PRO A 26 10.96 1.09 7.41
N MET A 27 11.47 0.67 8.57
CA MET A 27 10.67 0.18 9.69
C MET A 27 11.21 0.74 11.01
N ALA A 28 10.38 0.74 12.05
CA ALA A 28 10.78 1.00 13.44
C ALA A 28 10.54 -0.26 14.28
N GLU A 29 11.24 -0.44 15.40
CA GLU A 29 11.04 -1.62 16.26
C GLU A 29 9.68 -1.57 16.98
N SER A 30 9.19 -0.37 17.28
CA SER A 30 7.90 -0.14 17.96
C SER A 30 7.31 1.24 17.62
N ALA A 31 6.09 1.49 18.10
CA ALA A 31 5.39 2.76 17.89
C ALA A 31 6.14 3.96 18.51
N ASP A 32 6.84 3.73 19.61
CA ASP A 32 7.54 4.75 20.41
C ASP A 32 9.03 4.84 20.08
N ASP A 33 9.53 3.99 19.17
CA ASP A 33 10.94 3.99 18.77
C ASP A 33 11.25 5.24 17.90
N PRO A 34 12.21 6.09 18.32
CA PRO A 34 12.64 7.24 17.53
C PRO A 34 13.49 6.86 16.31
N GLY A 35 14.06 5.65 16.31
CA GLY A 35 14.92 5.12 15.26
C GLY A 35 14.14 4.48 14.12
N LEU A 36 14.77 4.46 12.94
CA LEU A 36 14.33 3.68 11.79
C LEU A 36 15.49 2.84 11.28
N TYR A 37 15.18 1.65 10.76
CA TYR A 37 16.12 0.79 10.07
C TYR A 37 15.58 0.41 8.69
N TRP A 38 16.49 0.09 7.77
CA TRP A 38 16.16 -0.31 6.41
C TRP A 38 16.09 -1.82 6.30
N VAL A 39 15.09 -2.31 5.56
CA VAL A 39 14.86 -3.74 5.37
C VAL A 39 14.96 -4.10 3.89
N GLU A 40 15.72 -5.17 3.58
CA GLU A 40 15.81 -5.79 2.24
C GLU A 40 15.71 -7.33 2.38
N PRO A 41 14.48 -7.90 2.32
CA PRO A 41 14.29 -9.34 2.48
C PRO A 41 14.89 -10.16 1.33
N GLN A 42 15.36 -11.38 1.61
CA GLN A 42 15.81 -12.32 0.56
C GLN A 42 14.66 -12.88 -0.29
N GLN A 43 13.48 -13.02 0.33
CA GLN A 43 12.21 -13.33 -0.33
C GLN A 43 11.29 -12.12 -0.17
N ARG A 44 10.74 -11.64 -1.28
CA ARG A 44 9.88 -10.45 -1.29
C ARG A 44 8.45 -10.86 -1.59
N GLY A 45 7.51 -10.42 -0.75
CA GLY A 45 6.08 -10.57 -0.97
C GLY A 45 5.59 -9.65 -2.08
N VAL A 46 4.85 -10.20 -3.03
CA VAL A 46 4.18 -9.43 -4.09
C VAL A 46 2.78 -9.98 -4.32
N VAL A 47 1.85 -9.12 -4.73
CA VAL A 47 0.57 -9.54 -5.31
C VAL A 47 0.66 -9.38 -6.83
N PRO A 48 0.67 -10.47 -7.61
CA PRO A 48 0.59 -10.35 -9.05
C PRO A 48 -0.70 -9.64 -9.45
N LEU A 49 -0.60 -8.56 -10.23
CA LEU A 49 -1.77 -7.75 -10.61
C LEU A 49 -2.80 -8.56 -11.42
N ASP A 50 -2.35 -9.56 -12.16
CA ASP A 50 -3.16 -10.55 -12.88
C ASP A 50 -3.50 -11.80 -12.06
N GLY A 51 -2.98 -11.92 -10.83
CA GLY A 51 -3.10 -13.09 -9.97
C GLY A 51 -3.90 -12.87 -8.68
N LEU A 52 -4.58 -11.73 -8.51
CA LEU A 52 -5.42 -11.48 -7.34
C LEU A 52 -6.55 -12.52 -7.27
N ARG A 53 -6.57 -13.31 -6.19
CA ARG A 53 -7.59 -14.33 -5.95
C ARG A 53 -8.82 -13.70 -5.30
N ILE A 54 -9.88 -13.53 -6.09
CA ILE A 54 -11.16 -13.02 -5.63
C ILE A 54 -12.15 -14.18 -5.48
N SER A 55 -12.40 -14.61 -4.25
CA SER A 55 -13.37 -15.67 -3.97
C SER A 55 -14.79 -15.28 -4.41
N ARG A 56 -15.68 -16.27 -4.56
CA ARG A 56 -17.08 -16.01 -4.93
C ARG A 56 -17.80 -15.11 -3.92
N SER A 57 -17.53 -15.31 -2.61
CA SER A 57 -18.10 -14.49 -1.55
C SER A 57 -17.55 -13.07 -1.57
N LEU A 58 -16.24 -12.90 -1.74
CA LEU A 58 -15.64 -11.56 -1.85
C LEU A 58 -16.18 -10.81 -3.07
N ALA A 59 -16.27 -11.48 -4.24
CA ALA A 59 -16.84 -10.87 -5.43
C ALA A 59 -18.31 -10.46 -5.24
N LYS A 60 -19.08 -11.18 -4.42
CA LYS A 60 -20.44 -10.78 -4.06
C LYS A 60 -20.41 -9.54 -3.17
N THR A 61 -19.57 -9.51 -2.14
CA THR A 61 -19.40 -8.35 -1.24
C THR A 61 -19.02 -7.08 -2.02
N VAL A 62 -18.08 -7.19 -2.97
CA VAL A 62 -17.66 -6.06 -3.81
C VAL A 62 -18.82 -5.57 -4.69
N ARG A 63 -19.54 -6.46 -5.40
CA ARG A 63 -20.69 -6.08 -6.25
C ARG A 63 -21.86 -5.42 -5.52
N GLN A 64 -21.93 -5.58 -4.20
CA GLN A 64 -23.02 -4.99 -3.42
C GLN A 64 -22.81 -3.51 -3.14
N ASP A 65 -21.62 -2.96 -3.41
CA ASP A 65 -21.28 -1.56 -3.13
C ASP A 65 -21.65 -1.14 -1.69
N ARG A 66 -21.59 -2.10 -0.75
CA ARG A 66 -21.91 -1.87 0.67
C ARG A 66 -20.86 -1.03 1.39
N PHE A 67 -19.71 -0.86 0.76
CA PHE A 67 -18.64 0.02 1.19
C PHE A 67 -18.45 1.04 0.08
N GLU A 68 -18.52 2.32 0.43
CA GLU A 68 -18.13 3.39 -0.46
C GLU A 68 -16.60 3.43 -0.53
N ALA A 69 -16.05 3.11 -1.70
CA ALA A 69 -14.61 3.14 -1.93
C ALA A 69 -14.14 4.56 -2.24
N ARG A 70 -13.27 5.11 -1.38
CA ARG A 70 -12.63 6.42 -1.58
C ARG A 70 -11.13 6.28 -1.75
N VAL A 71 -10.51 7.30 -2.32
CA VAL A 71 -9.06 7.39 -2.50
C VAL A 71 -8.61 8.75 -2.04
N ASP A 72 -7.49 8.79 -1.32
CA ASP A 72 -6.81 10.01 -0.87
C ASP A 72 -7.74 11.00 -0.15
N HIS A 73 -8.74 10.47 0.56
CA HIS A 73 -9.76 11.26 1.23
C HIS A 73 -9.39 11.55 2.69
N ASP A 74 -8.85 10.57 3.43
CA ASP A 74 -8.42 10.75 4.81
C ASP A 74 -7.17 9.91 5.14
N PHE A 75 -6.01 10.42 4.70
CA PHE A 75 -4.72 9.74 4.90
C PHE A 75 -4.41 9.49 6.39
N ASP A 76 -4.64 10.50 7.22
CA ASP A 76 -4.29 10.45 8.64
C ASP A 76 -5.14 9.41 9.37
N ALA A 77 -6.45 9.34 9.09
CA ALA A 77 -7.29 8.30 9.66
C ALA A 77 -6.89 6.88 9.22
N VAL A 78 -6.43 6.71 7.97
CA VAL A 78 -5.97 5.40 7.47
C VAL A 78 -4.68 4.97 8.16
N ILE A 79 -3.65 5.82 8.19
CA ILE A 79 -2.37 5.44 8.79
C ILE A 79 -2.50 5.23 10.30
N ASP A 80 -3.34 6.02 10.98
CA ASP A 80 -3.65 5.85 12.40
C ASP A 80 -4.37 4.52 12.65
N ALA A 81 -5.33 4.15 11.81
CA ALA A 81 -6.03 2.88 11.93
C ALA A 81 -5.12 1.67 11.62
N CYS A 82 -4.17 1.80 10.69
CA CYS A 82 -3.13 0.80 10.45
C CYS A 82 -2.13 0.70 11.61
N ALA A 83 -1.89 1.79 12.33
CA ALA A 83 -1.00 1.82 13.48
C ALA A 83 -1.67 1.34 14.78
N ALA A 84 -3.00 1.29 14.83
CA ALA A 84 -3.73 0.91 16.03
C ALA A 84 -3.37 -0.51 16.50
N GLU A 85 -3.04 -0.62 17.78
CA GLU A 85 -2.87 -1.89 18.46
C GLU A 85 -4.21 -2.60 18.63
N ASN A 86 -4.18 -3.93 18.62
CA ASN A 86 -5.32 -4.75 18.97
C ASN A 86 -4.85 -6.08 19.58
N GLN A 87 -5.79 -6.90 20.04
CA GLN A 87 -5.49 -8.16 20.72
C GLN A 87 -4.58 -9.11 19.90
N ASN A 88 -4.63 -9.04 18.57
CA ASN A 88 -3.81 -9.85 17.67
C ASN A 88 -2.51 -9.14 17.23
N ARG A 89 -2.39 -7.85 17.51
CA ARG A 89 -1.25 -7.01 17.14
C ARG A 89 -0.99 -6.00 18.28
N PRO A 90 -0.34 -6.44 19.37
CA PRO A 90 -0.11 -5.61 20.56
C PRO A 90 0.99 -4.57 20.37
N ASN A 91 1.67 -4.55 19.22
CA ASN A 91 2.69 -3.57 18.88
C ASN A 91 2.65 -3.27 17.37
N THR A 92 3.10 -2.09 16.97
CA THR A 92 3.18 -1.65 15.58
C THR A 92 4.56 -1.09 15.27
N TRP A 93 5.04 -1.27 14.04
CA TRP A 93 6.25 -0.62 13.53
C TRP A 93 5.98 0.81 13.04
N ILE A 94 4.70 1.22 12.97
CA ILE A 94 4.30 2.53 12.47
C ILE A 94 4.47 3.57 13.58
N SER A 95 5.73 3.96 13.79
CA SER A 95 6.11 4.96 14.77
C SER A 95 5.69 6.38 14.38
N GLY A 96 5.79 7.32 15.32
CA GLY A 96 5.57 8.74 15.03
C GLY A 96 6.44 9.25 13.87
N ARG A 97 7.67 8.73 13.72
CA ARG A 97 8.56 9.09 12.61
C ARG A 97 8.07 8.55 11.26
N ILE A 98 7.58 7.31 11.22
CA ILE A 98 6.95 6.73 10.03
C ILE A 98 5.73 7.59 9.64
N ARG A 99 4.84 7.92 10.58
CA ARG A 99 3.65 8.74 10.27
C ARG A 99 4.01 10.07 9.62
N GLN A 100 5.00 10.77 10.18
CA GLN A 100 5.48 12.04 9.62
C GLN A 100 6.05 11.88 8.20
N LEU A 101 6.86 10.85 7.96
CA LEU A 101 7.48 10.62 6.64
C LEU A 101 6.42 10.34 5.57
N TYR A 102 5.45 9.48 5.87
CA TYR A 102 4.46 9.07 4.88
C TYR A 102 3.37 10.11 4.68
N ARG A 103 3.03 10.90 5.70
CA ARG A 103 2.23 12.12 5.54
C ARG A 103 2.89 13.10 4.57
N ALA A 104 4.19 13.33 4.74
CA ALA A 104 4.96 14.19 3.86
C ALA A 104 5.13 13.62 2.44
N LEU A 105 5.07 12.29 2.26
CA LEU A 105 4.99 11.64 0.96
C LEU A 105 3.62 11.81 0.32
N PHE A 106 2.54 11.69 1.10
CA PHE A 106 1.18 11.95 0.63
C PHE A 106 1.03 13.40 0.15
N ASP A 107 1.54 14.37 0.91
CA ASP A 107 1.52 15.80 0.52
C ASP A 107 2.25 16.07 -0.80
N ARG A 108 3.19 15.20 -1.17
CA ARG A 108 3.94 15.24 -2.43
C ARG A 108 3.31 14.41 -3.55
N GLY A 109 2.14 13.80 -3.31
CA GLY A 109 1.47 12.91 -4.27
C GLY A 109 2.19 11.58 -4.50
N ALA A 110 3.03 11.15 -3.55
CA ALA A 110 3.81 9.92 -3.64
C ALA A 110 3.30 8.79 -2.74
N ALA A 111 2.44 9.10 -1.76
CA ALA A 111 1.72 8.09 -0.98
C ALA A 111 0.22 8.26 -1.21
N HIS A 112 -0.49 7.13 -1.21
CA HIS A 112 -1.92 7.09 -1.51
C HIS A 112 -2.65 6.11 -0.61
N THR A 113 -3.96 6.29 -0.54
CA THR A 113 -4.87 5.47 0.26
C THR A 113 -6.00 4.91 -0.60
N VAL A 114 -6.47 3.73 -0.21
CA VAL A 114 -7.74 3.19 -0.69
C VAL A 114 -8.57 2.84 0.53
N GLU A 115 -9.72 3.48 0.63
CA GLU A 115 -10.54 3.55 1.83
C GLU A 115 -11.90 2.89 1.58
N CYS A 116 -12.43 2.22 2.59
CA CYS A 116 -13.78 1.67 2.59
C CYS A 116 -14.60 2.37 3.68
N TRP A 117 -15.58 3.14 3.25
CA TRP A 117 -16.50 3.87 4.12
C TRP A 117 -17.86 3.19 4.17
N ARG A 118 -18.53 3.26 5.31
CA ARG A 118 -19.91 2.81 5.45
C ARG A 118 -20.61 3.67 6.49
N ASP A 119 -21.78 4.19 6.12
CA ASP A 119 -22.59 5.03 7.00
C ASP A 119 -21.79 6.22 7.58
N GLY A 120 -20.89 6.80 6.78
CA GLY A 120 -20.02 7.90 7.18
C GLY A 120 -18.79 7.52 8.01
N ALA A 121 -18.58 6.22 8.30
CA ALA A 121 -17.44 5.74 9.08
C ALA A 121 -16.38 5.03 8.22
N LEU A 122 -15.11 5.28 8.49
CA LEU A 122 -13.97 4.55 7.91
C LEU A 122 -13.87 3.16 8.55
N VAL A 123 -14.20 2.12 7.77
CA VAL A 123 -14.36 0.73 8.26
C VAL A 123 -13.29 -0.23 7.73
N GLY A 124 -12.41 0.24 6.87
CA GLY A 124 -11.22 -0.46 6.42
C GLY A 124 -10.49 0.32 5.35
N GLY A 125 -9.28 -0.10 5.03
CA GLY A 125 -8.48 0.57 4.02
C GLY A 125 -7.05 0.10 4.04
N LEU A 126 -6.27 0.71 3.15
CA LEU A 126 -4.84 0.52 3.04
C LEU A 126 -4.18 1.82 2.60
N TYR A 127 -2.89 1.92 2.86
CA TYR A 127 -2.06 2.97 2.27
C TYR A 127 -0.81 2.36 1.64
N GLY A 128 -0.20 3.10 0.74
CA GLY A 128 1.03 2.69 0.08
C GLY A 128 1.74 3.83 -0.61
N VAL A 129 2.94 3.54 -1.11
CA VAL A 129 3.77 4.48 -1.86
C VAL A 129 3.71 4.14 -3.35
N SER A 130 3.61 5.16 -4.19
CA SER A 130 3.67 5.06 -5.63
C SER A 130 5.00 5.61 -6.14
N LEU A 131 5.72 4.83 -6.96
CA LEU A 131 6.94 5.28 -7.62
C LEU A 131 7.04 4.63 -9.01
N GLY A 132 6.94 5.46 -10.05
CA GLY A 132 6.75 4.95 -11.41
C GLY A 132 5.51 4.06 -11.45
N ALA A 133 5.60 2.93 -12.15
CA ALA A 133 4.56 1.92 -12.23
C ALA A 133 4.63 0.85 -11.10
N ALA A 134 5.30 1.16 -9.98
CA ALA A 134 5.35 0.32 -8.79
C ALA A 134 4.50 0.92 -7.66
N PHE A 135 3.72 0.08 -6.99
CA PHE A 135 3.00 0.43 -5.78
C PHE A 135 3.48 -0.45 -4.62
N PHE A 136 3.89 0.17 -3.53
CA PHE A 136 4.35 -0.49 -2.31
C PHE A 136 3.22 -0.41 -1.29
N GLY A 137 2.46 -1.49 -1.12
CA GLY A 137 1.40 -1.55 -0.12
C GLY A 137 2.01 -1.66 1.26
N GLU A 138 1.86 -0.64 2.10
CA GLU A 138 2.57 -0.54 3.38
C GLU A 138 1.84 -1.24 4.51
N SER A 139 0.54 -0.95 4.62
CA SER A 139 -0.30 -1.57 5.64
C SER A 139 -1.76 -1.48 5.26
N MET A 140 -2.56 -2.32 5.89
CA MET A 140 -3.99 -2.36 5.72
C MET A 140 -4.67 -2.69 7.04
N PHE A 141 -5.89 -2.20 7.22
CA PHE A 141 -6.70 -2.45 8.41
C PHE A 141 -8.15 -2.71 8.02
N HIS A 142 -8.90 -3.31 8.93
CA HIS A 142 -10.35 -3.40 8.84
C HIS A 142 -10.99 -3.34 10.22
N ARG A 143 -12.16 -2.74 10.29
CA ARG A 143 -13.08 -2.72 11.44
C ARG A 143 -14.37 -3.49 11.13
N GLN A 144 -14.64 -3.74 9.85
CA GLN A 144 -15.73 -4.63 9.40
C GLN A 144 -15.18 -5.74 8.50
N THR A 145 -15.80 -6.92 8.57
CA THR A 145 -15.44 -8.06 7.73
C THR A 145 -15.42 -7.67 6.26
N ASP A 146 -14.37 -8.11 5.57
CA ASP A 146 -14.07 -7.88 4.15
C ASP A 146 -13.68 -6.47 3.74
N ALA A 147 -13.79 -5.44 4.60
CA ALA A 147 -13.48 -4.07 4.20
C ALA A 147 -12.06 -3.90 3.61
N SER A 148 -11.03 -4.45 4.26
CA SER A 148 -9.65 -4.40 3.74
C SER A 148 -9.46 -5.20 2.44
N LYS A 149 -10.21 -6.30 2.26
CA LYS A 149 -10.17 -7.10 1.01
C LYS A 149 -10.83 -6.33 -0.13
N VAL A 150 -11.93 -5.63 0.14
CA VAL A 150 -12.57 -4.75 -0.83
C VAL A 150 -11.61 -3.63 -1.22
N ALA A 151 -10.97 -2.96 -0.25
CA ALA A 151 -9.94 -1.95 -0.53
C ALA A 151 -8.81 -2.50 -1.43
N LEU A 152 -8.35 -3.73 -1.19
CA LEU A 152 -7.34 -4.39 -2.05
C LEU A 152 -7.85 -4.66 -3.48
N VAL A 153 -9.11 -5.08 -3.64
CA VAL A 153 -9.72 -5.26 -4.98
C VAL A 153 -9.76 -3.92 -5.72
N HIS A 154 -10.19 -2.85 -5.06
CA HIS A 154 -10.22 -1.51 -5.65
C HIS A 154 -8.80 -0.98 -5.95
N LEU A 155 -7.81 -1.27 -5.10
CA LEU A 155 -6.40 -0.97 -5.38
C LEU A 155 -5.96 -1.67 -6.67
N VAL A 156 -6.09 -2.99 -6.76
CA VAL A 156 -5.64 -3.76 -7.94
C VAL A 156 -6.36 -3.29 -9.21
N ALA A 157 -7.66 -2.99 -9.14
CA ALA A 157 -8.41 -2.42 -10.25
C ALA A 157 -7.75 -1.11 -10.77
N ARG A 158 -7.44 -0.18 -9.86
CA ARG A 158 -6.78 1.09 -10.18
C ARG A 158 -5.39 0.89 -10.75
N LEU A 159 -4.56 0.06 -10.10
CA LEU A 159 -3.21 -0.23 -10.55
C LEU A 159 -3.21 -0.81 -11.98
N ARG A 160 -4.12 -1.75 -12.27
CA ARG A 160 -4.24 -2.33 -13.62
C ARG A 160 -4.70 -1.29 -14.65
N SER A 161 -5.73 -0.52 -14.34
CA SER A 161 -6.20 0.57 -15.22
C SER A 161 -5.10 1.61 -15.45
N GLY A 162 -4.22 1.78 -14.46
CA GLY A 162 -3.11 2.72 -14.47
C GLY A 162 -1.84 2.27 -15.19
N GLY A 163 -1.81 1.02 -15.68
CA GLY A 163 -0.60 0.46 -16.27
C GLY A 163 0.52 0.15 -15.25
N TYR A 164 0.18 0.00 -13.96
CA TYR A 164 1.14 -0.47 -12.96
C TYR A 164 1.61 -1.89 -13.28
N ARG A 165 2.83 -2.20 -12.86
CA ARG A 165 3.53 -3.45 -13.15
C ARG A 165 3.88 -4.25 -11.91
N LEU A 166 3.94 -3.59 -10.75
CA LEU A 166 4.35 -4.20 -9.49
C LEU A 166 3.46 -3.72 -8.34
N LEU A 167 2.88 -4.67 -7.62
CA LEU A 167 2.29 -4.46 -6.30
C LEU A 167 3.12 -5.23 -5.28
N ASP A 168 3.95 -4.50 -4.54
CA ASP A 168 4.82 -5.00 -3.49
C ASP A 168 4.07 -5.02 -2.15
N THR A 169 4.22 -6.10 -1.38
CA THR A 169 3.65 -6.24 -0.04
C THR A 169 4.71 -6.48 1.03
N GLN A 170 5.98 -6.28 0.68
CA GLN A 170 7.20 -6.49 1.46
C GLN A 170 7.37 -7.94 1.95
N PHE A 171 6.47 -8.39 2.82
CA PHE A 171 6.38 -9.73 3.36
C PHE A 171 5.07 -10.41 2.91
N ILE A 172 5.06 -11.74 2.96
CA ILE A 172 3.81 -12.50 2.82
C ILE A 172 3.18 -12.69 4.20
N THR A 173 1.84 -12.69 4.24
CA THR A 173 1.05 -13.10 5.39
C THR A 173 0.01 -14.12 4.93
N ASP A 174 -0.51 -14.96 5.82
CA ASP A 174 -1.58 -15.91 5.47
C ASP A 174 -2.79 -15.22 4.84
N HIS A 175 -3.10 -14.01 5.32
CA HIS A 175 -4.15 -13.17 4.76
C HIS A 175 -3.88 -12.83 3.28
N LEU A 176 -2.71 -12.29 2.97
CA LEU A 176 -2.33 -11.91 1.61
C LEU A 176 -2.14 -13.14 0.70
N ALA A 177 -1.59 -14.24 1.23
CA ALA A 177 -1.43 -15.50 0.50
C ALA A 177 -2.79 -16.06 0.05
N SER A 178 -3.81 -15.98 0.91
CA SER A 178 -5.18 -16.37 0.55
C SER A 178 -5.76 -15.54 -0.62
N LEU A 179 -5.26 -14.31 -0.80
CA LEU A 179 -5.63 -13.38 -1.87
C LEU A 179 -4.71 -13.47 -3.09
N GLY A 180 -3.78 -14.42 -3.13
CA GLY A 180 -2.90 -14.67 -4.28
C GLY A 180 -1.53 -14.00 -4.20
N ALA A 181 -1.18 -13.40 -3.07
CA ALA A 181 0.20 -12.97 -2.84
C ALA A 181 1.16 -14.16 -2.87
N VAL A 182 2.37 -13.92 -3.36
CA VAL A 182 3.44 -14.90 -3.48
C VAL A 182 4.75 -14.30 -3.01
N GLU A 183 5.68 -15.15 -2.59
CA GLU A 183 7.06 -14.74 -2.38
C GLU A 183 7.89 -14.99 -3.64
N ILE A 184 8.78 -14.05 -3.95
CA ILE A 184 9.76 -14.19 -5.03
C ILE A 184 11.17 -13.89 -4.54
N PRO A 185 12.21 -14.54 -5.09
CA PRO A 185 13.59 -14.22 -4.75
C PRO A 185 13.93 -12.76 -5.04
N ARG A 186 14.70 -12.13 -4.17
CA ARG A 186 15.17 -10.73 -4.30
C ARG A 186 15.70 -10.38 -5.68
N ALA A 187 16.47 -11.28 -6.31
CA ALA A 187 16.99 -11.06 -7.67
C ALA A 187 15.87 -10.94 -8.72
N ARG A 188 14.79 -11.71 -8.59
CA ARG A 188 13.61 -11.59 -9.46
C ARG A 188 12.86 -10.29 -9.16
N TYR A 189 12.63 -9.98 -7.88
CA TYR A 189 11.97 -8.75 -7.48
C TYR A 189 12.69 -7.50 -7.99
N ARG A 190 14.02 -7.41 -7.86
CA ARG A 190 14.80 -6.25 -8.30
C ARG A 190 14.68 -5.98 -9.80
N ARG A 191 14.52 -7.02 -10.62
CA ARG A 191 14.25 -6.86 -12.07
C ARG A 191 12.87 -6.24 -12.30
N LEU A 192 11.83 -6.80 -11.67
CA LEU A 192 10.46 -6.27 -11.76
C LEU A 192 10.38 -4.83 -11.26
N LEU A 193 11.07 -4.53 -10.15
CA LEU A 193 11.14 -3.20 -9.58
C LEU A 193 11.80 -2.20 -10.53
N ALA A 194 12.95 -2.54 -11.10
CA ALA A 194 13.63 -1.67 -12.06
C ALA A 194 12.74 -1.36 -13.28
N ASP A 195 12.08 -2.38 -13.84
CA ASP A 195 11.17 -2.23 -14.97
C ASP A 195 9.91 -1.41 -14.63
N ALA A 196 9.43 -1.49 -13.38
CA ALA A 196 8.28 -0.75 -12.90
C ALA A 196 8.62 0.72 -12.60
N VAL A 197 9.71 0.98 -11.89
CA VAL A 197 10.15 2.35 -11.55
C VAL A 197 10.53 3.16 -12.79
N ALA A 198 11.08 2.53 -13.82
CA ALA A 198 11.38 3.17 -15.10
C ALA A 198 10.14 3.49 -15.96
N ALA A 199 8.97 2.92 -15.62
CA ALA A 199 7.75 3.13 -16.36
C ALA A 199 6.89 4.24 -15.74
N THR A 200 6.14 4.94 -16.59
CA THR A 200 5.22 6.00 -16.19
C THR A 200 3.79 5.46 -16.22
N PRO A 201 3.07 5.41 -15.08
CA PRO A 201 1.65 5.05 -15.08
C PRO A 201 0.84 6.18 -15.70
N THR A 202 -0.45 5.93 -15.99
CA THR A 202 -1.35 7.02 -16.40
C THR A 202 -1.56 7.99 -15.23
N ALA A 203 -1.77 9.28 -15.52
CA ALA A 203 -1.92 10.31 -14.48
C ALA A 203 -3.20 10.13 -13.64
N GLU A 204 -4.24 9.54 -14.22
CA GLU A 204 -5.60 9.48 -13.66
C GLU A 204 -5.82 8.32 -12.66
N VAL A 205 -4.75 7.75 -12.08
CA VAL A 205 -4.88 6.61 -11.16
C VAL A 205 -5.29 7.06 -9.76
N TRP A 206 -4.74 8.20 -9.33
CA TRP A 206 -4.90 8.75 -7.99
C TRP A 206 -5.58 10.12 -8.05
N GLU A 207 -5.01 11.05 -8.81
CA GLU A 207 -5.57 12.39 -8.98
C GLU A 207 -6.75 12.36 -9.97
N HIS A 208 -7.87 12.96 -9.58
CA HIS A 208 -9.10 13.06 -10.38
C HIS A 208 -9.67 11.71 -10.88
N ALA A 209 -9.22 10.61 -10.29
CA ALA A 209 -9.63 9.28 -10.69
C ALA A 209 -11.11 9.06 -10.31
N PRO A 210 -12.00 8.72 -11.27
CA PRO A 210 -13.41 8.54 -10.97
C PRO A 210 -13.61 7.44 -9.93
N PRO A 211 -14.63 7.55 -9.07
CA PRO A 211 -15.00 6.44 -8.20
C PRO A 211 -15.36 5.23 -9.07
N LEU A 212 -14.81 4.07 -8.72
CA LEU A 212 -15.13 2.80 -9.37
C LEU A 212 -16.27 2.15 -8.58
N SER A 213 -17.36 1.78 -9.26
CA SER A 213 -18.31 0.85 -8.67
C SER A 213 -17.65 -0.50 -8.41
N GLY A 214 -18.21 -1.31 -7.51
CA GLY A 214 -17.72 -2.64 -7.23
C GLY A 214 -17.72 -3.54 -8.46
N GLU A 215 -18.70 -3.38 -9.36
CA GLU A 215 -18.72 -4.10 -10.63
C GLU A 215 -17.55 -3.71 -11.54
N GLN A 216 -17.28 -2.41 -11.71
CA GLN A 216 -16.14 -1.93 -12.50
C GLN A 216 -14.81 -2.37 -11.87
N ALA A 217 -14.68 -2.26 -10.55
CA ALA A 217 -13.49 -2.70 -9.83
C ALA A 217 -13.22 -4.19 -10.03
N LEU A 218 -14.26 -5.04 -10.01
CA LEU A 218 -14.10 -6.47 -10.27
C LEU A 218 -13.71 -6.78 -11.71
N ALA A 219 -14.32 -6.10 -12.68
CA ALA A 219 -13.99 -6.26 -14.09
C ALA A 219 -12.49 -5.98 -14.30
N LEU A 220 -12.04 -4.79 -13.87
CA LEU A 220 -10.65 -4.35 -13.98
C LEU A 220 -9.69 -5.27 -13.20
N ALA A 221 -9.99 -5.60 -11.94
CA ALA A 221 -9.13 -6.44 -11.11
C ALA A 221 -8.95 -7.86 -11.69
N ARG A 222 -9.98 -8.40 -12.36
CA ARG A 222 -9.91 -9.69 -13.06
C ARG A 222 -9.28 -9.60 -14.46
N GLY A 223 -9.01 -8.39 -14.96
CA GLY A 223 -8.43 -8.19 -16.28
C GLY A 223 -9.42 -8.15 -17.41
N TYR A 224 -10.70 -7.95 -17.12
CA TYR A 224 -11.65 -7.54 -18.14
C TYR A 224 -11.39 -6.06 -18.42
N VAL A 225 -10.88 -5.78 -19.61
CA VAL A 225 -10.88 -4.42 -20.17
C VAL A 225 -12.30 -4.16 -20.69
N PRO A 226 -12.96 -3.06 -20.29
CA PRO A 226 -14.27 -2.70 -20.82
C PRO A 226 -14.27 -2.54 -22.35
#